data_AF-A0A9E5S2Q2-F1
#
_entry.id   AF-A0A9E5S2Q2-F1
#
_cell.length_a   1.000
_cell.length_b   1.000
_cell.length_c   1.000
_cell.angle_alpha   90.00
_cell.angle_beta   90.00
_cell.angle_gamma   90.00
#
_symmetry.space_group_name_H-M   'P 1'
#
loop_
_entity.id
_entity.type
_entity.pdbx_description
1 polymer ?
#
loop_
_entity_poly.entity_id
_entity_poly.type
_entity_poly.pdbx_seq_one_letter_code
_entity_poly.pdbx_strand_id
1 'polypeptide(L)'
;MTLCVNPDCKQSNNTDDAQYCTSCNSKLKLLERYRPIKLIGKGGFGRTFLAIDEHKPAKPYCAVKQLNFIVRSLKKLINQFSYLNKKQFYWKHWGITHKFLHF
;
A
#
# COMPACT_ATOMS: atom_id res chain seq x y z
N MET A 1 2.89 0.97 -15.44
CA MET A 1 1.66 1.70 -15.06
C MET A 1 1.54 1.84 -13.54
N THR A 2 1.28 3.05 -13.03
CA THR A 2 1.09 3.36 -11.60
C THR A 2 -0.36 3.71 -11.30
N LEU A 3 -0.93 3.09 -10.26
CA LEU A 3 -2.29 3.32 -9.80
C LEU A 3 -2.35 4.53 -8.85
N CYS A 4 -3.34 5.40 -9.01
CA CYS A 4 -3.61 6.47 -8.06
C CYS A 4 -4.18 5.91 -6.75
N VAL A 5 -3.63 6.35 -5.62
CA VAL A 5 -4.06 5.92 -4.27
C VAL A 5 -5.24 6.72 -3.73
N ASN A 6 -5.54 7.87 -4.34
CA ASN A 6 -6.67 8.71 -3.96
C ASN A 6 -7.99 7.99 -4.33
N PRO A 7 -8.89 7.70 -3.36
CA PRO A 7 -10.17 7.06 -3.63
C PRO A 7 -11.12 7.86 -4.52
N ASP A 8 -10.98 9.18 -4.59
CA ASP A 8 -11.88 10.05 -5.34
C ASP A 8 -11.40 10.31 -6.78
N CYS A 9 -10.28 9.69 -7.18
CA CYS A 9 -9.72 9.87 -8.51
C CYS A 9 -10.46 9.04 -9.57
N LYS A 10 -11.00 9.70 -10.59
CA LYS A 10 -11.76 9.09 -11.69
C LYS A 10 -10.88 8.41 -12.76
N GLN A 11 -9.62 8.83 -12.88
CA GLN A 11 -8.65 8.27 -13.84
C GLN A 11 -7.36 7.92 -13.08
N SER A 12 -7.18 6.63 -12.81
CA SER A 12 -6.20 6.17 -11.83
C SER A 12 -4.87 5.73 -12.43
N ASN A 13 -4.71 5.67 -13.74
CA ASN A 13 -3.50 5.11 -14.36
C ASN A 13 -2.53 6.20 -14.79
N ASN A 14 -1.27 6.05 -14.37
CA ASN A 14 -0.18 6.98 -14.61
C ASN A 14 1.05 6.21 -15.12
N THR A 15 2.05 6.94 -15.62
CA THR A 15 3.34 6.35 -16.00
C THR A 15 4.09 5.83 -14.76
N ASP A 16 5.14 5.04 -14.96
CA ASP A 16 5.90 4.43 -13.86
C ASP A 16 6.78 5.44 -13.11
N ASP A 17 7.20 6.50 -13.78
CA ASP A 17 8.05 7.57 -13.28
C ASP A 17 7.27 8.75 -12.68
N ALA A 18 5.96 8.83 -12.91
CA ALA A 18 5.11 9.88 -12.37
C ALA A 18 5.13 9.89 -10.83
N GLN A 19 5.42 11.05 -10.25
CA GLN A 19 5.36 11.26 -8.79
C GLN A 19 3.96 11.67 -8.32
N TYR A 20 3.23 12.39 -9.18
CA TYR A 20 1.89 12.91 -8.92
C TYR A 20 0.92 12.40 -9.98
N CYS A 21 -0.33 12.19 -9.56
CA CYS A 21 -1.39 11.79 -10.47
C CYS A 21 -1.74 12.93 -11.42
N THR A 22 -1.76 12.64 -12.72
CA THR A 22 -2.09 13.64 -13.75
C THR A 22 -3.52 14.16 -13.64
N SER A 23 -4.45 13.37 -13.10
CA SER A 23 -5.87 13.71 -13.02
C SER A 23 -6.28 14.42 -11.73
N CYS A 24 -5.60 14.17 -10.61
CA CYS A 24 -6.00 14.70 -9.28
C CYS A 24 -4.86 15.27 -8.44
N ASN A 25 -3.65 15.35 -8.99
CA ASN A 25 -2.44 15.87 -8.36
C ASN A 25 -2.05 15.21 -7.02
N SER A 26 -2.66 14.06 -6.69
CA SER A 26 -2.30 13.30 -5.49
C SER A 26 -0.97 12.58 -5.68
N LYS A 27 -0.15 12.50 -4.64
CA LYS A 27 1.07 11.67 -4.65
C LYS A 27 0.73 10.22 -4.98
N LEU A 28 1.51 9.61 -5.86
CA LEU A 28 1.25 8.26 -6.36
C LEU A 28 1.89 7.17 -5.48
N LYS A 29 3.04 7.45 -4.86
CA LYS A 29 3.76 6.48 -4.03
C LYS A 29 3.28 6.49 -2.60
N LEU A 30 3.08 5.31 -2.03
CA LEU A 30 2.83 5.14 -0.60
C LEU A 30 4.17 5.20 0.14
N LEU A 31 4.27 6.08 1.14
CA LEU A 31 5.49 6.32 1.93
C LEU A 31 6.72 6.63 1.06
N GLU A 32 6.52 7.29 -0.09
CA GLU A 32 7.58 7.60 -1.09
C GLU A 32 8.37 6.38 -1.60
N ARG A 33 7.86 5.16 -1.36
CA ARG A 33 8.61 3.92 -1.55
C ARG A 33 7.87 2.88 -2.36
N TYR A 34 6.59 2.69 -2.07
CA TYR A 34 5.80 1.64 -2.71
C TYR A 34 5.01 2.22 -3.85
N ARG A 35 5.22 1.70 -5.06
CA ARG A 35 4.48 2.09 -6.25
C ARG A 35 3.30 1.15 -6.46
N PRO A 36 2.06 1.57 -6.20
CA PRO A 36 0.89 0.72 -6.34
C PRO A 36 0.57 0.50 -7.82
N ILE A 37 0.19 -0.72 -8.16
CA ILE A 37 -0.10 -1.12 -9.55
C ILE A 37 -1.50 -1.73 -9.69
N LYS A 38 -2.09 -2.26 -8.61
CA LYS A 38 -3.45 -2.82 -8.62
C LYS A 38 -4.08 -2.76 -7.23
N LEU A 39 -5.36 -2.43 -7.15
CA LEU A 39 -6.15 -2.60 -5.92
C LEU A 39 -6.54 -4.08 -5.80
N ILE A 40 -6.16 -4.73 -4.70
CA ILE A 40 -6.42 -6.16 -4.44
C ILE A 40 -7.33 -6.41 -3.24
N GLY A 41 -7.74 -5.36 -2.52
CA GLY A 41 -8.73 -5.50 -1.45
C GLY A 41 -9.23 -4.15 -0.94
N LYS A 42 -10.49 -4.10 -0.50
CA LYS A 42 -11.11 -2.93 0.13
C LYS A 42 -12.05 -3.40 1.24
N GLY A 43 -12.00 -2.78 2.41
CA GLY A 43 -12.89 -3.07 3.53
C GLY A 43 -12.88 -1.98 4.60
N GLY A 44 -13.51 -2.24 5.76
CA GLY A 44 -13.63 -1.25 6.84
C GLY A 44 -12.30 -0.75 7.40
N PHE A 45 -11.22 -1.52 7.24
CA PHE A 45 -9.87 -1.16 7.67
C PHE A 45 -9.04 -0.45 6.59
N GLY A 46 -9.62 -0.10 5.45
CA GLY A 46 -8.95 0.61 4.37
C GLY A 46 -8.78 -0.20 3.08
N ARG A 47 -7.69 0.06 2.33
CA ARG A 47 -7.45 -0.45 0.98
C ARG A 47 -6.13 -1.20 0.90
N THR A 48 -6.10 -2.34 0.23
CA THR A 48 -4.91 -3.14 -0.01
C THR A 48 -4.53 -3.09 -1.48
N PHE A 49 -3.29 -2.76 -1.76
CA PHE A 49 -2.72 -2.65 -3.11
C PHE A 49 -1.65 -3.71 -3.33
N LEU A 50 -1.64 -4.31 -4.51
CA LEU A 50 -0.41 -4.88 -5.06
C LEU A 50 0.48 -3.71 -5.49
N ALA A 51 1.72 -3.71 -5.03
CA ALA A 51 2.68 -2.64 -5.24
C ALA A 51 4.07 -3.21 -5.54
N ILE A 52 4.96 -2.34 -6.01
CA ILE A 52 6.39 -2.62 -6.19
C ILE A 52 7.16 -1.85 -5.12
N ASP A 53 8.06 -2.54 -4.41
CA ASP A 53 8.97 -1.91 -3.44
C ASP A 53 10.20 -1.34 -4.15
N GLU A 54 10.18 -0.05 -4.47
CA GLU A 54 11.21 0.60 -5.30
C GLU A 54 12.53 0.83 -4.58
N HIS A 55 12.56 0.75 -3.25
CA HIS A 55 13.79 0.86 -2.47
C HIS A 55 14.65 -0.41 -2.50
N LYS A 56 14.07 -1.55 -2.89
CA LYS A 56 14.83 -2.80 -3.02
C LYS A 56 15.41 -2.90 -4.43
N PRO A 57 16.68 -3.34 -4.60
CA PRO A 57 17.30 -3.49 -5.92
C PRO A 57 16.50 -4.37 -6.88
N ALA A 58 15.93 -5.47 -6.37
CA ALA A 58 15.13 -6.40 -7.15
C ALA A 58 13.69 -5.92 -7.45
N LYS A 59 13.28 -4.75 -6.92
CA LYS A 59 11.94 -4.17 -7.07
C LYS A 59 10.80 -5.21 -6.94
N PRO A 60 10.76 -5.98 -5.85
CA PRO A 60 9.82 -7.08 -5.72
C PRO A 60 8.38 -6.56 -5.57
N TYR A 61 7.43 -7.39 -6.01
CA TYR A 61 6.02 -7.19 -5.72
C TYR A 61 5.72 -7.41 -4.23
N CYS A 62 4.82 -6.59 -3.67
CA CYS A 62 4.37 -6.69 -2.29
C CYS A 62 2.91 -6.24 -2.16
N ALA A 63 2.25 -6.65 -1.07
CA ALA A 63 0.94 -6.12 -0.69
C ALA A 63 1.12 -4.96 0.30
N VAL A 64 0.49 -3.82 0.04
CA VAL A 64 0.52 -2.62 0.92
C VAL A 64 -0.90 -2.25 1.32
N LYS A 65 -1.16 -2.16 2.63
CA LYS A 65 -2.47 -1.78 3.16
C LYS A 65 -2.47 -0.33 3.64
N GLN A 66 -3.21 0.53 2.95
CA GLN A 66 -3.52 1.90 3.36
C GLN A 66 -4.67 1.86 4.37
N LEU A 67 -4.42 2.29 5.60
CA LEU A 67 -5.40 2.26 6.69
C LEU A 67 -6.20 3.57 6.72
N ASN A 68 -7.53 3.46 6.71
CA ASN A 68 -8.44 4.61 6.86
C ASN A 68 -8.92 4.66 8.31
N PHE A 69 -8.13 5.22 9.21
CA PHE A 69 -8.60 5.47 10.56
C PHE A 69 -9.37 6.80 10.60
N ILE A 70 -10.69 6.74 10.78
CA ILE A 70 -11.47 7.91 11.19
C ILE A 70 -10.98 8.27 12.60
N VAL A 71 -10.15 9.31 12.68
CA VAL A 71 -9.55 9.80 13.93
C VAL A 71 -10.66 10.39 14.80
N ARG A 72 -11.29 9.59 15.66
CA ARG A 72 -11.99 10.12 16.86
C ARG A 72 -11.29 9.77 18.18
N SER A 73 -10.29 8.88 18.21
CA SER A 73 -9.67 8.47 19.50
C SER A 73 -8.18 8.06 19.48
N LEU A 74 -7.37 8.56 18.53
CA LEU A 74 -6.02 8.02 18.25
C LEU A 74 -4.82 8.87 18.70
N LYS A 75 -4.95 9.89 19.57
CA LYS A 75 -3.74 10.51 20.18
C LYS A 75 -2.98 9.53 21.09
N LYS A 76 -3.63 8.51 21.64
CA LYS A 76 -3.01 7.49 22.52
C LYS A 76 -2.28 6.35 21.79
N LEU A 77 -2.59 6.07 20.52
CA LEU A 77 -2.10 4.88 19.81
C LEU A 77 -0.91 5.13 18.86
N ILE A 78 -0.53 6.39 18.67
CA ILE A 78 0.61 6.78 17.81
C ILE A 78 1.93 6.15 18.30
N ASN A 79 2.11 5.94 19.61
CA ASN A 79 3.29 5.26 20.15
C ASN A 79 3.30 3.74 19.97
N GLN A 80 2.15 3.11 19.67
CA GLN A 80 2.06 1.65 19.55
C GLN A 80 2.22 1.18 18.08
N PHE A 81 1.84 2.01 17.11
CA PHE A 81 1.93 1.69 15.68
C PHE A 81 3.35 1.70 15.10
N SER A 82 4.25 2.50 15.65
CA SER A 82 5.68 2.49 15.28
C SER A 82 6.34 1.14 15.58
N TYR A 83 5.86 0.41 16.58
CA TYR A 83 6.36 -0.93 16.95
C TYR A 83 5.85 -2.04 16.03
N LEU A 84 4.59 -1.97 15.58
CA LEU A 84 4.00 -2.99 14.70
C LEU A 84 4.52 -2.93 13.26
N ASN A 85 4.88 -1.74 12.76
CA ASN A 85 5.48 -1.58 11.43
C ASN A 85 6.85 -2.26 11.29
N LYS A 86 7.60 -2.49 12.38
CA LYS A 86 8.85 -3.25 12.34
C LYS A 86 8.63 -4.76 12.21
N LYS A 87 7.52 -5.31 12.72
CA LYS A 87 7.26 -6.76 12.73
C LYS A 87 6.67 -7.28 11.41
N GLN A 88 5.83 -6.49 10.72
CA GLN A 88 5.20 -6.95 9.48
C GLN A 88 6.15 -7.00 8.27
N PHE A 89 7.34 -6.39 8.33
CA PHE A 89 8.28 -6.36 7.21
C PHE A 89 9.24 -7.58 7.16
N TYR A 90 9.25 -8.41 8.21
CA TYR A 90 9.95 -9.69 8.25
C TYR A 90 9.00 -10.86 7.93
N TRP A 91 8.46 -10.92 6.71
CA TRP A 91 7.97 -12.18 6.14
C TRP A 91 9.09 -12.86 5.34
N LYS A 92 10.27 -13.01 5.95
CA LYS A 92 11.32 -13.93 5.49
C LYS A 92 11.23 -15.18 6.35
N HIS A 93 10.96 -16.30 5.68
CA HIS A 93 10.83 -17.67 6.19
C HIS A 93 9.67 -17.91 7.14
N TRP A 94 8.65 -18.62 6.65
CA TRP A 94 8.12 -19.82 7.29
C TRP A 94 7.41 -20.60 6.18
N GLY A 95 7.86 -21.83 5.93
CA GLY A 95 7.16 -22.76 5.05
C GLY A 95 5.77 -23.00 5.61
N ILE A 96 4.75 -22.47 4.94
CA ILE A 96 3.36 -22.85 5.15
C ILE A 96 2.77 -23.10 3.78
N THR A 97 2.21 -24.28 3.67
CA THR A 97 1.73 -24.98 2.49
C THR A 97 0.64 -24.21 1.74
N HIS A 98 0.60 -24.45 0.43
CA HIS A 98 -0.44 -24.03 -0.50
C HIS A 98 -1.84 -24.13 0.11
N LYS A 99 -2.53 -22.99 0.23
CA LYS A 99 -3.99 -22.97 0.20
C LYS A 99 -4.49 -21.67 -0.45
N PHE A 100 -4.75 -21.82 -1.74
CA PHE A 100 -5.73 -21.09 -2.56
C PHE A 100 -5.92 -19.60 -2.28
N LEU A 101 -5.29 -18.78 -3.12
CA LEU A 101 -5.93 -17.56 -3.60
C LEU A 101 -7.19 -17.98 -4.38
N HIS A 102 -8.36 -17.62 -3.88
CA HIS A 102 -9.52 -17.38 -4.74
C HIS A 102 -10.10 -16.03 -4.32
N PHE A 103 -9.85 -15.05 -5.18
CA PHE A 103 -10.35 -13.67 -5.27
C PHE A 103 -10.18 -12.74 -4.05
#